data_AF-A0A5E6MU76-F1
#
_entry.id   AF-A0A5E6MU76-F1
#
_cell.length_a   1.000
_cell.length_b   1.000
_cell.length_c   1.000
_cell.angle_alpha   90.00
_cell.angle_beta   90.00
_cell.angle_gamma   90.00
#
_symmetry.space_group_name_H-M   'P 1'
#
loop_
_entity.id
_entity.type
_entity.pdbx_description
1 polymer ?
#
loop_
_entity_poly.entity_id
_entity_poly.type
_entity_poly.pdbx_seq_one_letter_code
_entity_poly.pdbx_strand_id
1 'polypeptide(L)'
;MKPIGKIPLAALLGVTLSIELPAQAGTTDYSHLILLLKDNAASSSSSAATINPPSALQKRFPSIKPLVPPSASRTLEDLQALRRHRLDRYYIADTRHLTVKQAQALALRLKQDPAIEAVDFEPQVEGMHGDNGPPTVASADNDIPDHSPRQHYEFGQQAVPPYMIGGVNALHAWTVPGGKGENVRVISAEIDHWSYEHVDLPRPFLELTVGAVTGAHDTSSAGIIVSRENGYGTTGIVPQAQLGYLQWGTDRLLQLADQLREGDVVQLGVHLNYTPFAAVGCSEKCYMPLEYNRTVRDIIAYLTQEKGVHVVLAAANGNIDLDHPYFNGYFDRNLYDSGSVYAGAVDPKTGLRASFSEYGSRVDLFSWGYSVTTTTWSANLPTTGYTHTFSGTSSANPIIAGVMASLQGVARAHGLGNIAPKALRGILVATGYPPINGNRSEIGVQPDLHAAIQKMLDDHADKPPTGRLALPEDVKSGEAFSAHVYAESPTNKPLTYQWAAPGFTPEAGTQATLHLIAPSVNADTHTSISVTVSDGRHSLTLAENITIKAAPGNGDCNGIPPWDASKTYQVYAEPVAYFGKEYKQNFYNVNKPPDINSGPFGQPWLSGVPCP
;
A
#
# COMPACT_ATOMS: atom_id res chain seq x y z
N MET A 1 13.33 -34.42 75.22
CA MET A 1 14.12 -33.94 74.06
C MET A 1 13.16 -33.69 72.90
N LYS A 2 12.86 -32.43 72.59
CA LYS A 2 12.04 -32.05 71.43
C LYS A 2 12.98 -31.81 70.23
N PRO A 3 12.65 -32.33 69.04
CA PRO A 3 13.05 -31.70 67.80
C PRO A 3 11.83 -31.30 66.96
N ILE A 4 11.65 -29.99 66.87
CA ILE A 4 11.51 -29.15 65.66
C ILE A 4 10.77 -29.80 64.47
N GLY A 5 9.61 -29.20 64.15
CA GLY A 5 8.74 -29.56 63.04
C GLY A 5 9.31 -29.25 61.66
N LYS A 6 8.90 -30.07 60.69
CA LYS A 6 9.18 -29.96 59.25
C LYS A 6 8.32 -28.85 58.63
N ILE A 7 8.96 -27.93 57.92
CA ILE A 7 8.34 -27.01 56.95
C ILE A 7 8.45 -27.67 55.57
N PRO A 8 7.40 -27.71 54.73
CA PRO A 8 7.50 -28.30 53.40
C PRO A 8 8.24 -27.36 52.44
N LEU A 9 9.13 -27.96 51.66
CA LEU A 9 9.91 -27.33 50.60
C LEU A 9 8.95 -26.93 49.46
N ALA A 10 8.73 -25.63 49.27
CA ALA A 10 8.06 -25.12 48.08
C ALA A 10 8.97 -25.35 46.88
N ALA A 11 8.49 -26.11 45.90
CA ALA A 11 9.14 -26.29 44.60
C ALA A 11 9.16 -24.94 43.88
N LEU A 12 10.32 -24.28 43.86
CA LEU A 12 10.61 -23.19 42.96
C LEU A 12 10.66 -23.78 41.54
N LEU A 13 9.55 -23.70 40.79
CA LEU A 13 9.61 -23.82 39.34
C LEU A 13 10.45 -22.64 38.83
N GLY A 14 11.72 -22.90 38.57
CA GLY A 14 12.56 -22.00 37.79
C GLY A 14 12.01 -21.96 36.38
N VAL A 15 11.23 -20.92 36.07
CA VAL A 15 11.01 -20.51 34.67
C VAL A 15 12.35 -19.96 34.20
N THR A 16 13.16 -20.82 33.58
CA THR A 16 14.25 -20.37 32.74
C THR A 16 13.60 -19.70 31.53
N LEU A 17 13.42 -18.38 31.60
CA LEU A 17 13.30 -17.56 30.39
C LEU A 17 14.63 -17.72 29.65
N SER A 18 14.71 -18.70 28.76
CA SER A 18 15.72 -18.76 27.72
C SER A 18 15.50 -17.51 26.88
N ILE A 19 16.32 -16.48 27.13
CA ILE A 19 16.45 -15.35 26.20
C ILE A 19 17.08 -15.95 24.95
N GLU A 20 16.27 -16.35 23.99
CA GLU A 20 16.76 -16.81 22.70
C GLU A 20 17.53 -15.65 22.07
N LEU A 21 18.84 -15.87 21.88
CA LEU A 21 19.69 -14.91 21.19
C LEU A 21 19.19 -14.78 19.74
N PRO A 22 19.10 -13.54 19.21
CA PRO A 22 18.78 -13.34 17.80
C PRO A 22 19.81 -14.06 16.92
N ALA A 23 19.37 -14.54 15.76
CA ALA A 23 20.23 -15.26 14.81
C ALA A 23 21.48 -14.46 14.48
N GLN A 24 22.64 -15.11 14.47
CA GLN A 24 23.92 -14.48 14.23
C GLN A 24 24.27 -14.54 12.74
N ALA A 25 24.81 -13.47 12.16
CA ALA A 25 25.23 -13.44 10.75
C ALA A 25 26.33 -14.49 10.47
N GLY A 26 26.21 -15.21 9.35
CA GLY A 26 27.03 -16.36 8.92
C GLY A 26 28.48 -15.98 8.69
N THR A 27 28.66 -14.81 8.08
CA THR A 27 29.89 -14.04 8.11
C THR A 27 29.48 -12.61 8.48
N THR A 28 29.95 -12.13 9.62
CA THR A 28 29.63 -10.76 10.06
C THR A 28 30.55 -9.78 9.36
N ASP A 29 30.01 -8.71 8.76
CA ASP A 29 30.85 -7.62 8.32
C ASP A 29 31.33 -6.81 9.51
N TYR A 30 32.61 -6.90 9.83
CA TYR A 30 33.23 -6.10 10.90
C TYR A 30 33.72 -4.74 10.41
N SER A 31 33.42 -4.35 9.16
CA SER A 31 33.83 -3.07 8.58
C SER A 31 33.05 -1.88 9.13
N HIS A 32 31.78 -2.07 9.48
CA HIS A 32 30.92 -1.01 10.00
C HIS A 32 29.98 -1.51 11.10
N LEU A 33 29.67 -0.61 12.05
CA LEU A 33 28.62 -0.78 13.04
C LEU A 33 27.49 0.20 12.77
N ILE A 34 26.26 -0.30 12.73
CA ILE A 34 25.05 0.52 12.68
C ILE A 34 24.46 0.64 14.08
N LEU A 35 24.12 1.87 14.47
CA LEU A 35 23.57 2.19 15.77
C LEU A 35 22.21 2.87 15.58
N LEU A 36 21.24 2.47 16.39
CA LEU A 36 19.96 3.16 16.51
C LEU A 36 19.91 3.83 17.88
N LEU A 37 19.74 5.15 17.93
CA LEU A 37 19.56 5.88 19.19
C LEU A 37 18.12 5.79 19.67
N LYS A 38 17.89 5.91 20.99
CA LYS A 38 16.54 6.06 21.57
C LYS A 38 15.94 7.43 21.20
N ASP A 39 14.61 7.50 21.10
CA ASP A 39 13.89 8.69 20.63
C ASP A 39 14.24 9.96 21.44
N ASN A 40 14.29 9.80 22.76
CA ASN A 40 14.54 10.87 23.72
C ASN A 40 16.00 11.36 23.71
N ALA A 41 16.92 10.58 23.12
CA ALA A 41 18.33 10.93 23.07
C ALA A 41 18.66 11.79 21.84
N ALA A 42 17.96 11.57 20.72
CA ALA A 42 18.16 12.32 19.47
C ALA A 42 17.60 13.75 19.51
N SER A 43 16.65 14.04 20.41
CA SER A 43 15.95 15.33 20.52
C SER A 43 16.80 16.52 21.01
N SER A 44 18.09 16.31 21.33
CA SER A 44 18.93 17.33 21.96
C SER A 44 19.73 18.23 20.98
N SER A 45 19.59 18.08 19.65
CA SER A 45 20.41 18.87 18.69
C SER A 45 19.74 19.35 17.39
N SER A 46 18.42 19.23 17.22
CA SER A 46 17.78 19.58 15.93
C SER A 46 17.58 21.09 15.75
N SER A 47 18.62 21.81 15.36
CA SER A 47 18.43 22.94 14.45
C SER A 47 18.00 22.39 13.08
N ALA A 48 17.06 23.05 12.42
CA ALA A 48 16.22 22.53 11.32
C ALA A 48 16.94 22.08 10.02
N ALA A 49 18.26 21.89 10.02
CA ALA A 49 19.04 21.56 8.82
C ALA A 49 20.01 20.37 8.99
N THR A 50 20.23 19.83 10.19
CA THR A 50 21.26 18.79 10.42
C THR A 50 20.84 17.74 11.43
N ILE A 51 20.86 16.48 11.02
CA ILE A 51 20.84 15.31 11.92
C ILE A 51 22.25 15.21 12.51
N ASN A 52 22.43 15.64 13.77
CA ASN A 52 23.70 15.54 14.45
C ASN A 52 23.61 14.55 15.62
N PRO A 53 24.66 13.77 15.87
CA PRO A 53 24.73 12.97 17.08
C PRO A 53 24.64 13.87 18.30
N PRO A 54 23.94 13.46 19.37
CA PRO A 54 23.92 14.22 20.61
C PRO A 54 25.35 14.53 21.07
N SER A 55 25.64 15.78 21.43
CA SER A 55 27.01 16.23 21.72
C SER A 55 27.70 15.39 22.81
N ALA A 56 26.93 14.87 23.78
CA ALA A 56 27.41 13.95 24.81
C ALA A 56 27.77 12.56 24.26
N LEU A 57 27.04 12.06 23.26
CA LEU A 57 27.36 10.81 22.59
C LEU A 57 28.58 10.98 21.68
N GLN A 58 28.64 12.07 20.91
CA GLN A 58 29.79 12.38 20.05
C GLN A 58 31.10 12.53 20.84
N LYS A 59 31.04 13.11 22.05
CA LYS A 59 32.21 13.19 22.94
C LYS A 59 32.70 11.81 23.41
N ARG A 60 31.79 10.86 23.63
CA ARG A 60 32.11 9.50 24.08
C ARG A 60 32.58 8.61 22.93
N PHE A 61 32.05 8.84 21.72
CA PHE A 61 32.33 8.06 20.52
C PHE A 61 32.52 8.99 19.31
N PRO A 62 33.70 9.63 19.17
CA PRO A 62 33.93 10.67 18.16
C PRO A 62 33.92 10.18 16.71
N SER A 63 33.99 8.86 16.48
CA SER A 63 33.99 8.24 15.15
C SER A 63 32.59 7.97 14.59
N ILE A 64 31.51 8.12 15.38
CA ILE A 64 30.15 7.90 14.90
C ILE A 64 29.70 9.06 14.00
N LYS A 65 28.97 8.73 12.95
CA LYS A 65 28.39 9.68 12.00
C LYS A 65 26.92 9.34 11.73
N PRO A 66 26.06 10.31 11.45
CA PRO A 66 24.70 10.03 10.98
C PRO A 66 24.73 9.12 9.74
N LEU A 67 23.82 8.15 9.67
CA LEU A 67 23.66 7.31 8.48
C LEU A 67 23.10 8.15 7.33
N VAL A 68 22.11 9.01 7.62
CA VAL A 68 21.61 10.02 6.69
C VAL A 68 22.60 11.19 6.66
N PRO A 69 23.35 11.42 5.57
CA PRO A 69 24.31 12.52 5.50
C PRO A 69 23.60 13.86 5.64
N PRO A 70 24.14 14.88 6.33
CA PRO A 70 23.51 16.21 6.40
C PRO A 70 23.38 16.81 4.99
N SER A 71 22.26 17.49 4.73
CA SER A 71 22.02 18.18 3.47
C SER A 71 21.31 19.51 3.72
N ALA A 72 21.84 20.59 3.14
CA ALA A 72 21.24 21.92 3.18
C ALA A 72 19.97 22.03 2.32
N SER A 73 19.69 21.03 1.45
CA SER A 73 18.50 21.01 0.61
C SER A 73 17.27 20.40 1.29
N ARG A 74 17.42 19.78 2.47
CA ARG A 74 16.28 19.15 3.15
C ARG A 74 15.34 20.16 3.75
N THR A 75 14.06 19.99 3.44
CA THR A 75 12.97 20.75 4.02
C THR A 75 12.61 20.21 5.41
N LEU A 76 11.77 20.95 6.15
CA LEU A 76 11.20 20.45 7.40
C LEU A 76 10.36 19.18 7.18
N GLU A 77 9.66 19.10 6.06
CA GLU A 77 8.85 17.95 5.68
C GLU A 77 9.73 16.71 5.43
N ASP A 78 10.86 16.87 4.74
CA ASP A 78 11.83 15.78 4.55
C ASP A 78 12.35 15.23 5.88
N LEU A 79 12.65 16.11 6.84
CA LEU A 79 13.10 15.72 8.17
C LEU A 79 12.01 14.98 8.96
N GLN A 80 10.75 15.43 8.84
CA GLN A 80 9.62 14.74 9.45
C GLN A 80 9.39 13.37 8.82
N ALA A 81 9.55 13.25 7.51
CA ALA A 81 9.49 11.98 6.79
C ALA A 81 10.56 11.01 7.29
N LEU A 82 11.84 11.44 7.32
CA LEU A 82 12.93 10.63 7.86
C LEU A 82 12.64 10.17 9.30
N ARG A 83 12.09 11.06 10.14
CA ARG A 83 11.76 10.74 11.53
C ARG A 83 10.64 9.70 11.68
N ARG A 84 9.61 9.72 10.83
CA ARG A 84 8.55 8.69 10.82
C ARG A 84 9.13 7.28 10.61
N HIS A 85 10.26 7.18 9.92
CA HIS A 85 10.99 5.94 9.64
C HIS A 85 12.27 5.77 10.46
N ARG A 86 12.44 6.53 11.56
CA ARG A 86 13.61 6.49 12.46
C ARG A 86 14.97 6.81 11.80
N LEU A 87 14.98 7.27 10.56
CA LEU A 87 16.21 7.53 9.78
C LEU A 87 17.04 8.70 10.32
N ASP A 88 16.42 9.57 11.13
CA ASP A 88 17.10 10.63 11.89
C ASP A 88 17.87 10.11 13.13
N ARG A 89 17.71 8.83 13.48
CA ARG A 89 18.29 8.21 14.68
C ARG A 89 19.31 7.13 14.38
N TYR A 90 19.56 6.85 13.10
CA TYR A 90 20.58 5.90 12.67
C TYR A 90 21.96 6.56 12.51
N TYR A 91 22.98 5.87 13.03
CA TYR A 91 24.38 6.28 12.97
C TYR A 91 25.24 5.10 12.51
N ILE A 92 26.39 5.41 11.92
CA ILE A 92 27.40 4.46 11.49
C ILE A 92 28.73 4.74 12.19
N ALA A 93 29.44 3.69 12.59
CA ALA A 93 30.82 3.76 13.04
C ALA A 93 31.70 2.91 12.13
N ASP A 94 32.72 3.52 11.53
CA ASP A 94 33.73 2.82 10.72
C ASP A 94 34.66 2.02 11.63
N THR A 95 34.71 0.71 11.43
CA THR A 95 35.53 -0.22 12.20
C THR A 95 36.57 -0.94 11.36
N ARG A 96 36.76 -0.56 10.08
CA ARG A 96 37.75 -1.18 9.16
C ARG A 96 39.19 -1.13 9.66
N HIS A 97 39.50 -0.13 10.48
CA HIS A 97 40.81 0.06 11.09
C HIS A 97 41.03 -0.77 12.38
N LEU A 98 40.00 -1.47 12.86
CA LEU A 98 40.03 -2.28 14.07
C LEU A 98 40.18 -3.77 13.74
N THR A 99 40.81 -4.51 14.64
CA THR A 99 40.70 -5.98 14.63
C THR A 99 39.27 -6.42 14.99
N VAL A 100 38.87 -7.62 14.57
CA VAL A 100 37.54 -8.19 14.89
C VAL A 100 37.23 -8.12 16.39
N LYS A 101 38.20 -8.48 17.25
CA LYS A 101 38.02 -8.44 18.71
C LYS A 101 37.82 -7.01 19.24
N GLN A 102 38.52 -6.03 18.66
CA GLN A 102 38.35 -4.62 19.02
C GLN A 102 37.00 -4.08 18.56
N ALA A 103 36.56 -4.42 17.34
CA ALA A 103 35.25 -4.06 16.84
C ALA A 103 34.12 -4.64 17.72
N GLN A 104 34.22 -5.92 18.10
CA GLN A 104 33.28 -6.56 19.01
C GLN A 104 33.26 -5.90 20.39
N ALA A 105 34.43 -5.56 20.94
CA ALA A 105 34.52 -4.84 22.22
C ALA A 105 33.89 -3.44 22.14
N LEU A 106 34.08 -2.73 21.02
CA LEU A 106 33.41 -1.46 20.76
C LEU A 106 31.90 -1.63 20.69
N ALA A 107 31.40 -2.64 19.97
CA ALA A 107 29.97 -2.95 19.88
C ALA A 107 29.37 -3.21 21.27
N LEU A 108 30.02 -4.02 22.10
CA LEU A 108 29.57 -4.27 23.48
C LEU A 108 29.55 -3.00 24.34
N ARG A 109 30.56 -2.14 24.20
CA ARG A 109 30.61 -0.85 24.92
C ARG A 109 29.48 0.09 24.48
N LEU A 110 29.19 0.14 23.18
CA LEU A 110 28.08 0.93 22.63
C LEU A 110 26.73 0.40 23.10
N LYS A 111 26.54 -0.92 23.16
CA LYS A 111 25.31 -1.56 23.68
C LYS A 111 25.00 -1.20 25.14
N GLN A 112 26.01 -0.85 25.93
CA GLN A 112 25.84 -0.44 27.34
C GLN A 112 25.44 1.03 27.50
N ASP A 113 25.49 1.83 26.43
CA ASP A 113 25.15 3.26 26.53
C ASP A 113 23.64 3.45 26.68
N PRO A 114 23.17 4.20 27.70
CA PRO A 114 21.74 4.38 27.93
C PRO A 114 21.02 5.13 26.80
N ALA A 115 21.76 5.89 25.96
CA ALA A 115 21.22 6.61 24.81
C ALA A 115 20.98 5.73 23.58
N ILE A 116 21.59 4.54 23.53
CA ILE A 116 21.55 3.65 22.37
C ILE A 116 20.44 2.60 22.57
N GLU A 117 19.64 2.39 21.53
CA GLU A 117 18.57 1.39 21.46
C GLU A 117 19.09 0.06 20.91
N ALA A 118 19.86 0.11 19.82
CA ALA A 118 20.41 -1.07 19.16
C ALA A 118 21.80 -0.79 18.57
N VAL A 119 22.61 -1.85 18.46
CA VAL A 119 23.95 -1.82 17.85
C VAL A 119 24.16 -3.15 17.14
N ASP A 120 24.28 -3.08 15.82
CA ASP A 120 24.39 -4.26 14.98
C ASP A 120 25.54 -4.06 13.97
N PHE A 121 26.28 -5.13 13.71
CA PHE A 121 27.15 -5.18 12.54
C PHE A 121 26.28 -5.38 11.30
N GLU A 122 26.73 -4.89 10.14
CA GLU A 122 26.02 -5.19 8.91
C GLU A 122 26.14 -6.69 8.59
N PRO A 123 25.03 -7.40 8.37
CA PRO A 123 25.06 -8.78 7.90
C PRO A 123 25.61 -8.80 6.47
N GLN A 124 26.54 -9.72 6.19
CA GLN A 124 27.05 -9.92 4.85
C GLN A 124 25.95 -10.51 3.96
N VAL A 125 25.94 -10.07 2.71
CA VAL A 125 25.21 -10.75 1.65
C VAL A 125 26.04 -11.94 1.14
N GLU A 126 25.39 -13.00 0.68
CA GLU A 126 26.11 -14.10 -0.01
C GLU A 126 26.58 -13.61 -1.38
N GLY A 127 27.70 -14.14 -1.91
CA GLY A 127 28.33 -13.64 -3.14
C GLY A 127 27.53 -13.88 -4.43
N MET A 128 26.37 -14.52 -4.35
CA MET A 128 25.45 -14.85 -5.44
C MET A 128 26.06 -15.73 -6.53
N HIS A 129 27.25 -16.29 -6.32
CA HIS A 129 28.01 -17.02 -7.34
C HIS A 129 27.35 -18.36 -7.74
N GLY A 130 26.52 -18.92 -6.86
CA GLY A 130 25.83 -20.20 -7.07
C GLY A 130 24.59 -20.14 -7.95
N ASP A 131 24.04 -18.94 -8.18
CA ASP A 131 22.71 -18.76 -8.78
C ASP A 131 22.77 -18.47 -10.30
N ASN A 132 23.96 -18.23 -10.85
CA ASN A 132 24.19 -17.58 -12.15
C ASN A 132 23.78 -18.37 -13.41
N GLY A 133 23.70 -19.70 -13.32
CA GLY A 133 23.54 -20.59 -14.48
C GLY A 133 24.77 -20.55 -15.42
N PRO A 134 25.31 -21.70 -15.88
CA PRO A 134 26.42 -21.67 -16.84
C PRO A 134 25.98 -21.07 -18.18
N PRO A 135 26.90 -20.39 -18.90
CA PRO A 135 26.64 -19.97 -20.27
C PRO A 135 26.32 -21.16 -21.19
N THR A 136 25.40 -20.96 -22.14
CA THR A 136 25.19 -21.86 -23.26
C THR A 136 26.45 -21.91 -24.13
N VAL A 137 26.59 -23.00 -24.90
CA VAL A 137 27.71 -23.11 -25.85
C VAL A 137 27.61 -21.98 -26.85
N ALA A 138 28.71 -21.24 -27.02
CA ALA A 138 28.80 -20.10 -27.93
C ALA A 138 28.35 -20.47 -29.33
N SER A 139 27.45 -19.67 -29.92
CA SER A 139 27.34 -19.60 -31.38
C SER A 139 28.54 -18.82 -31.91
N ALA A 140 29.12 -19.22 -33.03
CA ALA A 140 30.22 -18.47 -33.64
C ALA A 140 29.75 -17.05 -33.97
N ASP A 141 30.60 -16.05 -33.72
CA ASP A 141 30.29 -14.63 -33.87
C ASP A 141 29.66 -14.31 -35.24
N ASN A 142 28.33 -14.14 -35.22
CA ASN A 142 27.41 -13.46 -36.15
C ASN A 142 26.00 -14.09 -36.20
N ASP A 143 25.76 -15.24 -35.55
CA ASP A 143 24.45 -15.91 -35.54
C ASP A 143 23.99 -16.23 -34.11
N ILE A 144 23.73 -15.19 -33.31
CA ILE A 144 23.12 -15.35 -31.98
C ILE A 144 21.66 -15.79 -32.21
N PRO A 145 21.25 -16.98 -31.76
CA PRO A 145 19.88 -17.42 -31.95
C PRO A 145 18.92 -16.58 -31.09
N ASP A 146 17.69 -16.43 -31.56
CA ASP A 146 16.60 -15.89 -30.75
C ASP A 146 16.17 -16.93 -29.69
N HIS A 147 16.42 -16.58 -28.43
CA HIS A 147 16.05 -17.35 -27.25
C HIS A 147 14.71 -16.93 -26.65
N SER A 148 14.06 -15.87 -27.16
CA SER A 148 12.74 -15.42 -26.66
C SER A 148 11.64 -16.49 -26.69
N PRO A 149 11.61 -17.46 -27.64
CA PRO A 149 10.65 -18.56 -27.58
C PRO A 149 10.83 -19.50 -26.37
N ARG A 150 11.96 -19.43 -25.66
CA ARG A 150 12.26 -20.21 -24.45
C ARG A 150 11.97 -19.44 -23.16
N GLN A 151 11.67 -18.14 -23.24
CA GLN A 151 11.35 -17.28 -22.08
C GLN A 151 9.90 -17.51 -21.63
N HIS A 152 9.55 -18.76 -21.31
CA HIS A 152 8.19 -19.17 -20.94
C HIS A 152 7.64 -18.46 -19.69
N TYR A 153 8.52 -17.91 -18.85
CA TYR A 153 8.13 -17.07 -17.71
C TYR A 153 7.46 -15.76 -18.14
N GLU A 154 7.58 -15.34 -19.41
CA GLU A 154 6.94 -14.15 -19.99
C GLU A 154 5.57 -14.45 -20.59
N PHE A 155 5.28 -15.73 -20.87
CA PHE A 155 4.04 -16.15 -21.52
C PHE A 155 2.85 -16.09 -20.56
N GLY A 156 1.64 -16.35 -21.04
CA GLY A 156 0.45 -16.40 -20.18
C GLY A 156 0.45 -17.57 -19.18
N GLN A 157 -0.62 -17.66 -18.39
CA GLN A 157 -0.80 -18.67 -17.34
C GLN A 157 -0.76 -20.13 -17.86
N GLN A 158 -1.10 -20.35 -19.13
CA GLN A 158 -1.12 -21.69 -19.73
C GLN A 158 0.29 -22.29 -19.77
N ALA A 159 0.47 -23.39 -19.04
CA ALA A 159 1.73 -24.12 -19.01
C ALA A 159 2.06 -24.74 -20.38
N VAL A 160 3.35 -24.75 -20.71
CA VAL A 160 3.90 -25.38 -21.92
C VAL A 160 4.82 -26.53 -21.50
N PRO A 161 4.61 -27.78 -21.97
CA PRO A 161 5.49 -28.90 -21.61
C PRO A 161 6.98 -28.59 -21.88
N PRO A 162 7.91 -28.97 -20.99
CA PRO A 162 7.72 -29.84 -19.81
C PRO A 162 7.33 -29.09 -18.53
N TYR A 163 7.00 -27.81 -18.62
CA TYR A 163 6.63 -27.00 -17.46
C TYR A 163 5.16 -27.24 -17.09
N MET A 164 4.90 -27.18 -15.79
CA MET A 164 3.59 -27.40 -15.17
C MET A 164 2.91 -26.08 -14.79
N ILE A 165 3.59 -24.94 -14.98
CA ILE A 165 3.06 -23.60 -14.74
C ILE A 165 3.48 -22.65 -15.87
N GLY A 166 2.62 -21.69 -16.22
CA GLY A 166 2.93 -20.62 -17.17
C GLY A 166 3.67 -19.44 -16.54
N GLY A 167 3.64 -18.30 -17.22
CA GLY A 167 4.39 -17.09 -16.86
C GLY A 167 3.52 -15.87 -16.52
N VAL A 168 4.15 -14.68 -16.55
CA VAL A 168 3.56 -13.42 -16.07
C VAL A 168 2.76 -12.63 -17.11
N ASN A 169 2.58 -13.19 -18.31
CA ASN A 169 1.79 -12.62 -19.39
C ASN A 169 2.32 -11.27 -19.94
N ALA A 170 3.64 -11.11 -19.96
CA ALA A 170 4.32 -9.91 -20.48
C ALA A 170 4.04 -9.67 -21.97
N LEU A 171 3.93 -10.74 -22.77
CA LEU A 171 3.62 -10.66 -24.20
C LEU A 171 2.27 -9.97 -24.45
N HIS A 172 1.27 -10.19 -23.59
CA HIS A 172 0.02 -9.45 -23.67
C HIS A 172 0.21 -7.99 -23.29
N ALA A 173 0.94 -7.71 -22.21
CA ALA A 173 1.22 -6.35 -21.77
C ALA A 173 1.89 -5.51 -22.86
N TRP A 174 2.78 -6.10 -23.66
CA TRP A 174 3.43 -5.44 -24.80
C TRP A 174 2.48 -4.96 -25.89
N THR A 175 1.23 -5.45 -25.93
CA THR A 175 0.18 -4.97 -26.84
C THR A 175 -0.56 -3.74 -26.30
N VAL A 176 -0.34 -3.38 -25.03
CA VAL A 176 -0.95 -2.25 -24.34
C VAL A 176 0.09 -1.10 -24.24
N PRO A 177 -0.26 0.15 -24.58
CA PRO A 177 0.65 1.28 -24.44
C PRO A 177 1.27 1.36 -23.05
N GLY A 178 2.60 1.53 -22.97
CA GLY A 178 3.35 1.59 -21.71
C GLY A 178 3.75 0.21 -21.15
N GLY A 179 3.20 -0.89 -21.67
CA GLY A 179 3.47 -2.25 -21.17
C GLY A 179 4.87 -2.77 -21.44
N LYS A 180 5.62 -2.15 -22.36
CA LYS A 180 7.06 -2.41 -22.58
C LYS A 180 7.95 -1.56 -21.65
N GLY A 181 7.37 -0.78 -20.74
CA GLY A 181 8.10 0.02 -19.76
C GLY A 181 8.55 1.40 -20.27
N GLU A 182 7.89 1.94 -21.29
CA GLU A 182 8.17 3.28 -21.79
C GLU A 182 8.08 4.33 -20.66
N ASN A 183 9.12 5.15 -20.53
CA ASN A 183 9.24 6.17 -19.47
C ASN A 183 9.22 5.60 -18.04
N VAL A 184 9.61 4.34 -17.83
CA VAL A 184 9.77 3.73 -16.51
C VAL A 184 11.26 3.52 -16.21
N ARG A 185 11.64 3.66 -14.94
CA ARG A 185 13.01 3.42 -14.47
C ARG A 185 13.01 2.24 -13.50
N VAL A 186 13.92 1.31 -13.72
CA VAL A 186 14.20 0.19 -12.83
C VAL A 186 15.63 0.32 -12.33
N ILE A 187 15.87 0.11 -11.05
CA ILE A 187 17.19 0.07 -10.46
C ILE A 187 17.44 -1.35 -10.02
N SER A 188 18.48 -1.98 -10.58
CA SER A 188 18.99 -3.26 -10.09
C SER A 188 20.01 -3.02 -8.99
N ALA A 189 19.78 -3.61 -7.82
CA ALA A 189 20.67 -3.55 -6.68
C ALA A 189 21.29 -4.92 -6.40
N GLU A 190 22.56 -5.07 -6.79
CA GLU A 190 23.31 -6.33 -6.81
C GLU A 190 24.76 -6.12 -6.34
N ILE A 191 25.52 -7.19 -6.12
CA ILE A 191 26.92 -7.11 -5.63
C ILE A 191 27.88 -6.69 -6.75
N ASP A 192 27.72 -7.35 -7.90
CA ASP A 192 28.45 -7.10 -9.14
C ASP A 192 27.53 -6.36 -10.12
N HIS A 193 28.08 -5.65 -11.09
CA HIS A 193 27.29 -4.98 -12.12
C HIS A 193 27.10 -5.88 -13.35
N TRP A 194 26.01 -5.68 -14.10
CA TRP A 194 25.81 -6.39 -15.37
C TRP A 194 26.87 -6.02 -16.41
N SER A 195 27.04 -6.89 -17.42
CA SER A 195 27.90 -6.57 -18.56
C SER A 195 27.33 -5.43 -19.39
N TYR A 196 27.87 -4.22 -19.20
CA TYR A 196 27.44 -2.99 -19.87
C TYR A 196 27.67 -3.01 -21.39
N GLU A 197 28.51 -3.94 -21.87
CA GLU A 197 28.79 -4.15 -23.29
C GLU A 197 28.09 -5.40 -23.85
N HIS A 198 27.19 -6.03 -23.07
CA HIS A 198 26.39 -7.14 -23.57
C HIS A 198 25.50 -6.66 -24.71
N VAL A 199 25.45 -7.42 -25.81
CA VAL A 199 24.79 -7.02 -27.06
C VAL A 199 23.28 -6.74 -26.90
N ASP A 200 22.65 -7.38 -25.92
CA ASP A 200 21.23 -7.20 -25.60
C ASP A 200 20.95 -6.15 -24.52
N LEU A 201 21.96 -5.70 -23.76
CA LEU A 201 21.72 -4.88 -22.58
C LEU A 201 22.06 -3.40 -22.82
N PRO A 202 21.27 -2.46 -22.27
CA PRO A 202 21.64 -1.06 -22.24
C PRO A 202 22.74 -0.80 -21.19
N ARG A 203 23.45 0.32 -21.35
CA ARG A 203 24.28 0.89 -20.29
C ARG A 203 23.39 1.52 -19.20
N PRO A 204 23.86 1.60 -17.94
CA PRO A 204 23.09 2.21 -16.87
C PRO A 204 22.78 3.69 -17.15
N PHE A 205 21.57 4.15 -16.86
CA PHE A 205 21.27 5.60 -16.82
C PHE A 205 21.76 6.25 -15.53
N LEU A 206 21.93 5.44 -14.48
CA LEU A 206 22.36 5.80 -13.14
C LEU A 206 23.27 4.70 -12.62
N GLU A 207 24.38 5.06 -11.99
CA GLU A 207 25.31 4.11 -11.38
C GLU A 207 25.75 4.62 -9.99
N LEU A 208 25.54 3.81 -8.96
CA LEU A 208 26.03 4.04 -7.60
C LEU A 208 26.89 2.85 -7.16
N THR A 209 28.21 2.99 -7.29
CA THR A 209 29.16 1.89 -7.09
C THR A 209 30.43 2.34 -6.37
N VAL A 210 31.13 1.39 -5.74
CA VAL A 210 32.47 1.55 -5.17
C VAL A 210 33.41 0.54 -5.82
N GLY A 211 33.49 0.58 -7.15
CA GLY A 211 34.36 -0.31 -7.93
C GLY A 211 33.85 -1.75 -8.00
N ALA A 212 32.53 -1.93 -8.10
CA ALA A 212 31.94 -3.23 -8.46
C ALA A 212 32.58 -3.77 -9.74
N VAL A 213 32.73 -5.10 -9.81
CA VAL A 213 33.20 -5.79 -11.01
C VAL A 213 32.00 -6.29 -11.81
N THR A 214 32.25 -6.70 -13.06
CA THR A 214 31.21 -7.32 -13.89
C THR A 214 30.92 -8.74 -13.41
N GLY A 215 29.65 -9.11 -13.30
CA GLY A 215 29.22 -10.41 -12.82
C GLY A 215 28.07 -11.03 -13.62
N ALA A 216 27.96 -12.35 -13.56
CA ALA A 216 26.92 -13.11 -14.24
C ALA A 216 25.53 -12.92 -13.64
N HIS A 217 25.45 -12.67 -12.32
CA HIS A 217 24.21 -12.59 -11.58
C HIS A 217 23.35 -11.41 -12.04
N ASP A 218 23.88 -10.19 -11.91
CA ASP A 218 23.21 -8.98 -12.38
C ASP A 218 23.07 -8.95 -13.90
N THR A 219 24.01 -9.55 -14.66
CA THR A 219 23.81 -9.74 -16.10
C THR A 219 22.56 -10.57 -16.40
N SER A 220 22.25 -11.56 -15.58
CA SER A 220 21.03 -12.37 -15.71
C SER A 220 19.78 -11.59 -15.28
N SER A 221 19.86 -10.84 -14.18
CA SER A 221 18.79 -9.96 -13.68
C SER A 221 18.44 -8.86 -14.70
N ALA A 222 19.44 -8.14 -15.20
CA ALA A 222 19.28 -7.11 -16.23
C ALA A 222 18.65 -7.68 -17.51
N GLY A 223 19.02 -8.90 -17.90
CA GLY A 223 18.46 -9.55 -19.08
C GLY A 223 16.96 -9.81 -18.98
N ILE A 224 16.50 -10.26 -17.82
CA ILE A 224 15.08 -10.48 -17.53
C ILE A 224 14.30 -9.17 -17.57
N ILE A 225 14.88 -8.08 -17.06
CA ILE A 225 14.19 -6.80 -16.94
C ILE A 225 14.17 -6.07 -18.30
N VAL A 226 15.34 -5.85 -18.93
CA VAL A 226 15.51 -4.88 -20.02
C VAL A 226 16.29 -5.38 -21.26
N SER A 227 16.44 -6.70 -21.48
CA SER A 227 17.04 -7.13 -22.76
C SER A 227 16.28 -6.51 -23.93
N ARG A 228 17.01 -5.98 -24.91
CA ARG A 228 16.43 -5.26 -26.05
C ARG A 228 15.65 -6.21 -26.95
N GLU A 229 14.51 -5.75 -27.44
CA GLU A 229 13.77 -6.43 -28.51
C GLU A 229 14.45 -6.16 -29.87
N ASN A 230 15.54 -6.88 -30.15
CA ASN A 230 16.41 -6.67 -31.32
C ASN A 230 16.40 -7.85 -32.32
N GLY A 231 15.61 -8.89 -32.06
CA GLY A 231 15.41 -10.04 -32.95
C GLY A 231 16.41 -11.18 -32.80
N TYR A 232 17.27 -11.16 -31.78
CA TYR A 232 18.16 -12.25 -31.39
C TYR A 232 18.30 -12.28 -29.87
N GLY A 233 18.98 -13.29 -29.32
CA GLY A 233 19.28 -13.32 -27.90
C GLY A 233 18.01 -13.40 -27.05
N THR A 234 17.88 -12.52 -26.05
CA THR A 234 16.68 -12.47 -25.19
C THR A 234 15.97 -11.12 -25.28
N THR A 235 14.69 -11.08 -24.94
CA THR A 235 13.92 -9.83 -24.76
C THR A 235 13.50 -9.73 -23.30
N GLY A 236 13.64 -8.56 -22.68
CA GLY A 236 13.25 -8.36 -21.29
C GLY A 236 11.76 -8.10 -21.15
N ILE A 237 11.21 -8.22 -19.94
CA ILE A 237 9.79 -7.95 -19.66
C ILE A 237 9.43 -6.49 -19.97
N VAL A 238 10.35 -5.56 -19.72
CA VAL A 238 10.20 -4.12 -20.01
C VAL A 238 11.38 -3.64 -20.86
N PRO A 239 11.45 -4.03 -22.15
CA PRO A 239 12.63 -3.80 -22.98
C PRO A 239 12.87 -2.31 -23.31
N GLN A 240 11.90 -1.43 -22.99
CA GLN A 240 12.00 0.02 -23.18
C GLN A 240 12.16 0.81 -21.87
N ALA A 241 12.29 0.13 -20.73
CA ALA A 241 12.61 0.79 -19.46
C ALA A 241 14.08 1.22 -19.40
N GLN A 242 14.37 2.23 -18.58
CA GLN A 242 15.74 2.61 -18.25
C GLN A 242 16.22 1.79 -17.05
N LEU A 243 17.38 1.13 -17.18
CA LEU A 243 17.99 0.38 -16.07
C LEU A 243 19.10 1.20 -15.40
N GLY A 244 19.05 1.30 -14.08
CA GLY A 244 20.10 1.87 -13.23
C GLY A 244 20.75 0.78 -12.39
N TYR A 245 21.97 1.04 -11.94
CA TYR A 245 22.74 0.13 -11.10
C TYR A 245 22.98 0.73 -9.72
N LEU A 246 22.77 -0.09 -8.69
CA LEU A 246 23.20 0.15 -7.32
C LEU A 246 24.07 -1.03 -6.89
N GLN A 247 25.34 -0.78 -6.56
CA GLN A 247 26.10 -1.78 -5.83
C GLN A 247 25.50 -1.91 -4.42
N TRP A 248 25.06 -3.11 -4.05
CA TRP A 248 24.40 -3.36 -2.77
C TRP A 248 25.20 -2.80 -1.59
N GLY A 249 24.53 -2.04 -0.74
CA GLY A 249 25.05 -1.51 0.52
C GLY A 249 23.98 -0.70 1.22
N THR A 250 23.85 -0.85 2.54
CA THR A 250 22.78 -0.20 3.33
C THR A 250 22.82 1.33 3.18
N ASP A 251 24.02 1.91 3.25
CA ASP A 251 24.25 3.35 3.07
C ASP A 251 23.93 3.81 1.64
N ARG A 252 24.30 3.03 0.63
CA ARG A 252 24.05 3.35 -0.78
C ARG A 252 22.57 3.23 -1.14
N LEU A 253 21.83 2.29 -0.56
CA LEU A 253 20.37 2.23 -0.71
C LEU A 253 19.70 3.51 -0.20
N LEU A 254 20.20 4.08 0.89
CA LEU A 254 19.74 5.37 1.39
C LEU A 254 20.18 6.54 0.49
N GLN A 255 21.42 6.53 -0.02
CA GLN A 255 21.88 7.55 -0.99
C GLN A 255 21.07 7.53 -2.28
N LEU A 256 20.65 6.34 -2.72
CA LEU A 256 19.79 6.16 -3.89
C LEU A 256 18.46 6.89 -3.71
N ALA A 257 17.93 7.00 -2.49
CA ALA A 257 16.65 7.66 -2.21
C ALA A 257 16.58 9.13 -2.69
N ASP A 258 17.71 9.83 -2.75
CA ASP A 258 17.79 11.22 -3.23
C ASP A 258 17.77 11.32 -4.78
N GLN A 259 17.95 10.20 -5.49
CA GLN A 259 17.97 10.13 -6.96
C GLN A 259 16.72 9.49 -7.56
N LEU A 260 15.94 8.83 -6.71
CA LEU A 260 14.69 8.18 -7.09
C LEU A 260 13.55 9.19 -7.20
N ARG A 261 12.55 8.81 -8.00
CA ARG A 261 11.29 9.52 -8.20
C ARG A 261 10.14 8.56 -7.95
N GLU A 262 8.98 9.12 -7.67
CA GLU A 262 7.75 8.35 -7.52
C GLU A 262 7.51 7.45 -8.75
N GLY A 263 7.16 6.20 -8.48
CA GLY A 263 6.92 5.16 -9.49
C GLY A 263 8.18 4.53 -10.08
N ASP A 264 9.39 4.89 -9.64
CA ASP A 264 10.57 4.06 -9.93
C ASP A 264 10.43 2.68 -9.26
N VAL A 265 11.05 1.66 -9.85
CA VAL A 265 11.10 0.30 -9.30
C VAL A 265 12.52 -0.03 -8.88
N VAL A 266 12.72 -0.46 -7.64
CA VAL A 266 14.00 -0.91 -7.09
C VAL A 266 13.93 -2.41 -6.87
N GLN A 267 14.76 -3.15 -7.59
CA GLN A 267 14.95 -4.59 -7.47
C GLN A 267 16.14 -4.86 -6.57
N LEU A 268 15.92 -5.58 -5.46
CA LEU A 268 16.97 -5.96 -4.50
C LEU A 268 17.21 -7.48 -4.61
N GLY A 269 18.25 -7.87 -5.34
CA GLY A 269 18.49 -9.25 -5.78
C GLY A 269 19.39 -10.10 -4.89
N VAL A 270 19.77 -9.58 -3.74
CA VAL A 270 20.67 -10.23 -2.79
C VAL A 270 19.91 -10.72 -1.56
N HIS A 271 20.51 -11.67 -0.84
CA HIS A 271 20.03 -12.11 0.48
C HIS A 271 21.15 -12.04 1.52
N LEU A 272 20.76 -12.03 2.80
CA LEU A 272 21.70 -12.03 3.92
C LEU A 272 22.11 -13.46 4.26
N ASN A 273 23.37 -13.66 4.64
CA ASN A 273 23.88 -14.94 5.09
C ASN A 273 23.95 -15.02 6.63
N TYR A 274 23.27 -16.00 7.23
CA TYR A 274 23.23 -16.25 8.68
C TYR A 274 23.86 -17.60 9.05
N THR A 275 24.52 -17.67 10.22
CA THR A 275 25.02 -18.94 10.77
C THR A 275 23.83 -19.81 11.12
N PRO A 276 23.90 -21.16 11.00
CA PRO A 276 22.79 -22.07 11.28
C PRO A 276 21.97 -21.72 12.53
N PHE A 277 20.64 -21.69 12.38
CA PHE A 277 19.68 -21.29 13.41
C PHE A 277 18.68 -22.43 13.61
N ALA A 278 19.06 -23.35 14.50
CA ALA A 278 18.30 -24.55 14.81
C ALA A 278 16.85 -24.28 15.26
N ALA A 279 16.59 -23.09 15.83
CA ALA A 279 15.25 -22.67 16.26
C ALA A 279 14.22 -22.63 15.14
N VAL A 280 14.64 -22.45 13.88
CA VAL A 280 13.76 -22.48 12.69
C VAL A 280 14.04 -23.67 11.78
N GLY A 281 14.79 -24.66 12.29
CA GLY A 281 15.14 -25.87 11.54
C GLY A 281 16.19 -25.67 10.44
N CYS A 282 16.86 -24.51 10.37
CA CYS A 282 17.89 -24.28 9.36
C CYS A 282 19.28 -24.73 9.83
N SER A 283 19.84 -25.74 9.18
CA SER A 283 21.12 -26.36 9.52
C SER A 283 22.29 -25.96 8.60
N GLU A 284 22.00 -25.48 7.38
CA GLU A 284 23.00 -25.05 6.40
C GLU A 284 22.40 -24.00 5.45
N LYS A 285 23.25 -23.13 4.87
CA LYS A 285 22.84 -22.10 3.88
C LYS A 285 21.64 -21.28 4.33
N CYS A 286 21.70 -20.80 5.55
CA CYS A 286 20.57 -20.18 6.18
C CYS A 286 20.49 -18.70 5.78
N TYR A 287 19.88 -18.48 4.62
CA TYR A 287 19.76 -17.18 4.01
C TYR A 287 18.47 -16.49 4.43
N MET A 288 18.53 -15.18 4.64
CA MET A 288 17.40 -14.38 5.10
C MET A 288 17.13 -13.22 4.15
N PRO A 289 15.86 -12.82 3.96
CA PRO A 289 15.53 -11.63 3.19
C PRO A 289 16.13 -10.37 3.82
N LEU A 290 16.44 -9.38 2.97
CA LEU A 290 17.14 -8.16 3.36
C LEU A 290 16.45 -7.37 4.48
N GLU A 291 15.12 -7.40 4.57
CA GLU A 291 14.39 -6.71 5.65
C GLU A 291 14.61 -7.34 7.03
N TYR A 292 15.26 -8.52 7.15
CA TYR A 292 15.72 -9.02 8.45
C TYR A 292 16.85 -8.14 9.03
N ASN A 293 17.40 -7.21 8.25
CA ASN A 293 18.11 -6.04 8.75
C ASN A 293 17.12 -4.88 9.00
N ARG A 294 17.02 -4.45 10.26
CA ARG A 294 16.11 -3.37 10.69
C ARG A 294 16.34 -2.05 9.94
N THR A 295 17.59 -1.67 9.72
CA THR A 295 17.94 -0.41 9.04
C THR A 295 17.48 -0.45 7.60
N VAL A 296 17.70 -1.57 6.91
CA VAL A 296 17.24 -1.78 5.54
C VAL A 296 15.71 -1.72 5.48
N ARG A 297 15.01 -2.39 6.41
CA ARG A 297 13.55 -2.36 6.49
C ARG A 297 12.98 -0.94 6.66
N ASP A 298 13.62 -0.10 7.47
CA ASP A 298 13.21 1.30 7.66
C ASP A 298 13.51 2.17 6.42
N ILE A 299 14.64 1.94 5.73
CA ILE A 299 14.95 2.60 4.46
C ILE A 299 13.91 2.22 3.40
N ILE A 300 13.54 0.94 3.31
CA ILE A 300 12.52 0.47 2.37
C ILE A 300 11.15 1.09 2.70
N ALA A 301 10.76 1.16 3.96
CA ALA A 301 9.51 1.83 4.36
C ALA A 301 9.51 3.32 3.99
N TYR A 302 10.64 4.02 4.14
CA TYR A 302 10.80 5.40 3.68
C TYR A 302 10.64 5.52 2.15
N LEU A 303 11.29 4.64 1.38
CA LEU A 303 11.20 4.63 -0.09
C LEU A 303 9.75 4.42 -0.56
N THR A 304 9.03 3.46 0.01
CA THR A 304 7.68 3.14 -0.46
C THR A 304 6.62 4.12 0.04
N GLN A 305 6.73 4.61 1.29
CA GLN A 305 5.68 5.40 1.93
C GLN A 305 5.86 6.91 1.74
N GLU A 306 7.10 7.40 1.64
CA GLU A 306 7.39 8.84 1.54
C GLU A 306 7.83 9.23 0.13
N LYS A 307 8.45 8.32 -0.63
CA LYS A 307 8.91 8.59 -2.00
C LYS A 307 8.03 7.98 -3.08
N GLY A 308 7.09 7.10 -2.72
CA GLY A 308 6.23 6.36 -3.65
C GLY A 308 7.02 5.49 -4.64
N VAL A 309 8.18 4.98 -4.20
CA VAL A 309 9.03 4.07 -4.96
C VAL A 309 8.57 2.63 -4.71
N HIS A 310 8.55 1.83 -5.75
CA HIS A 310 8.28 0.40 -5.66
C HIS A 310 9.55 -0.34 -5.28
N VAL A 311 9.50 -1.21 -4.26
CA VAL A 311 10.63 -2.04 -3.87
C VAL A 311 10.24 -3.51 -3.93
N VAL A 312 11.00 -4.30 -4.68
CA VAL A 312 10.84 -5.76 -4.75
C VAL A 312 12.14 -6.43 -4.31
N LEU A 313 12.06 -7.30 -3.32
CA LEU A 313 13.21 -8.05 -2.81
C LEU A 313 13.04 -9.55 -3.02
N ALA A 314 14.15 -10.23 -3.27
CA ALA A 314 14.19 -11.68 -3.23
C ALA A 314 13.75 -12.17 -1.85
N ALA A 315 12.87 -13.17 -1.80
CA ALA A 315 12.44 -13.74 -0.53
C ALA A 315 13.60 -14.43 0.21
N ALA A 316 14.69 -14.78 -0.49
CA ALA A 316 15.86 -15.56 -0.07
C ALA A 316 15.75 -17.07 -0.32
N ASN A 317 16.89 -17.75 -0.20
CA ASN A 317 17.09 -19.15 -0.61
C ASN A 317 17.38 -20.09 0.58
N GLY A 318 16.86 -19.77 1.79
CA GLY A 318 17.14 -20.51 3.02
C GLY A 318 16.15 -21.62 3.36
N ASN A 319 15.01 -21.71 2.67
CA ASN A 319 13.89 -22.59 2.98
C ASN A 319 13.35 -22.41 4.42
N ILE A 320 13.19 -21.16 4.85
CA ILE A 320 12.71 -20.82 6.19
C ILE A 320 11.25 -20.33 6.12
N ASP A 321 10.51 -20.67 7.18
CA ASP A 321 9.13 -20.20 7.38
C ASP A 321 9.16 -18.82 8.04
N LEU A 322 8.80 -17.78 7.30
CA LEU A 322 8.78 -16.41 7.81
C LEU A 322 7.64 -16.17 8.81
N ASP A 323 6.64 -17.05 8.89
CA ASP A 323 5.58 -17.02 9.91
C ASP A 323 6.01 -17.74 11.20
N HIS A 324 7.21 -18.33 11.24
CA HIS A 324 7.66 -19.11 12.38
C HIS A 324 7.66 -18.27 13.68
N PRO A 325 7.15 -18.80 14.80
CA PRO A 325 7.06 -18.06 16.07
C PRO A 325 8.37 -17.47 16.59
N TYR A 326 9.51 -18.04 16.20
CA TYR A 326 10.86 -17.49 16.47
C TYR A 326 10.99 -16.02 16.07
N PHE A 327 10.38 -15.63 14.94
CA PHE A 327 10.43 -14.25 14.46
C PHE A 327 9.49 -13.30 15.21
N ASN A 328 8.64 -13.80 16.11
CA ASN A 328 7.75 -12.98 16.94
C ASN A 328 6.97 -11.92 16.12
N GLY A 329 6.41 -12.35 14.98
CA GLY A 329 5.65 -11.48 14.07
C GLY A 329 6.50 -10.46 13.30
N TYR A 330 7.83 -10.58 13.26
CA TYR A 330 8.71 -9.63 12.56
C TYR A 330 8.33 -9.46 11.08
N PHE A 331 7.90 -10.54 10.43
CA PHE A 331 7.45 -10.57 9.04
C PHE A 331 5.92 -10.51 8.89
N ASP A 332 5.16 -10.38 9.98
CA ASP A 332 3.71 -10.20 9.89
C ASP A 332 3.38 -8.81 9.34
N ARG A 333 2.86 -8.80 8.12
CA ARG A 333 2.48 -7.58 7.40
C ARG A 333 1.37 -6.79 8.11
N ASN A 334 0.56 -7.43 8.98
CA ASN A 334 -0.45 -6.72 9.77
C ASN A 334 0.17 -5.94 10.94
N LEU A 335 1.33 -6.37 11.43
CA LEU A 335 2.08 -5.66 12.47
C LEU A 335 2.95 -4.55 11.87
N TYR A 336 3.57 -4.83 10.73
CA TYR A 336 4.37 -3.85 10.02
C TYR A 336 4.45 -4.14 8.53
N ASP A 337 3.98 -3.20 7.74
CA ASP A 337 4.02 -3.28 6.29
C ASP A 337 4.90 -2.15 5.73
N SER A 338 6.15 -2.51 5.40
CA SER A 338 7.12 -1.64 4.72
C SER A 338 6.67 -1.23 3.32
N GLY A 339 5.59 -1.79 2.76
CA GLY A 339 5.13 -1.53 1.39
C GLY A 339 5.91 -2.25 0.31
N SER A 340 6.96 -3.01 0.65
CA SER A 340 7.73 -3.79 -0.32
C SER A 340 7.02 -5.08 -0.73
N VAL A 341 7.48 -5.65 -1.85
CA VAL A 341 7.05 -6.92 -2.40
C VAL A 341 8.13 -7.98 -2.18
N TYR A 342 7.77 -9.11 -1.59
CA TYR A 342 8.64 -10.28 -1.50
C TYR A 342 8.41 -11.20 -2.70
N ALA A 343 9.50 -11.53 -3.40
CA ALA A 343 9.53 -12.41 -4.55
C ALA A 343 9.94 -13.84 -4.14
N GLY A 344 8.95 -14.73 -4.01
CA GLY A 344 9.15 -16.17 -3.85
C GLY A 344 9.46 -16.86 -5.18
N ALA A 345 9.86 -18.14 -5.10
CA ALA A 345 10.26 -18.94 -6.26
C ALA A 345 9.44 -20.22 -6.41
N VAL A 346 9.06 -20.54 -7.65
CA VAL A 346 8.45 -21.82 -8.05
C VAL A 346 9.46 -22.63 -8.88
N ASP A 347 9.42 -23.96 -8.76
CA ASP A 347 9.98 -24.83 -9.79
C ASP A 347 8.96 -24.97 -10.92
N PRO A 348 9.22 -24.43 -12.12
CA PRO A 348 8.24 -24.46 -13.19
C PRO A 348 7.99 -25.88 -13.72
N LYS A 349 8.88 -26.85 -13.47
CA LYS A 349 8.67 -28.25 -13.87
C LYS A 349 7.72 -29.00 -12.94
N THR A 350 7.52 -28.52 -11.72
CA THR A 350 6.56 -29.11 -10.78
C THR A 350 5.34 -28.21 -10.55
N GLY A 351 5.46 -26.90 -10.79
CA GLY A 351 4.45 -25.90 -10.47
C GLY A 351 4.32 -25.64 -8.97
N LEU A 352 5.26 -26.15 -8.16
CA LEU A 352 5.29 -26.05 -6.70
C LEU A 352 6.44 -25.16 -6.24
N ARG A 353 6.36 -24.66 -5.00
CA ARG A 353 7.44 -23.87 -4.39
C ARG A 353 8.80 -24.53 -4.60
N ALA A 354 9.77 -23.74 -5.06
CA ALA A 354 11.15 -24.18 -5.15
C ALA A 354 11.67 -24.53 -3.75
N SER A 355 12.36 -25.66 -3.60
CA SER A 355 12.73 -26.19 -2.28
C SER A 355 13.60 -25.27 -1.43
N PHE A 356 14.27 -24.29 -2.06
CA PHE A 356 15.08 -23.28 -1.37
C PHE A 356 14.28 -22.03 -0.97
N SER A 357 13.12 -21.77 -1.57
CA SER A 357 12.42 -20.49 -1.41
C SER A 357 11.95 -20.32 0.03
N GLU A 358 12.21 -19.16 0.62
CA GLU A 358 11.48 -18.70 1.79
C GLU A 358 9.97 -18.73 1.53
N TYR A 359 9.19 -18.96 2.59
CA TYR A 359 7.74 -19.11 2.53
C TYR A 359 7.03 -18.51 3.75
N GLY A 360 5.70 -18.46 3.69
CA GLY A 360 4.84 -17.87 4.71
C GLY A 360 4.09 -16.63 4.20
N SER A 361 3.23 -16.09 5.04
CA SER A 361 2.29 -15.01 4.72
C SER A 361 2.94 -13.71 4.26
N ARG A 362 4.24 -13.53 4.55
CA ARG A 362 5.02 -12.38 4.09
C ARG A 362 5.31 -12.41 2.59
N VAL A 363 5.39 -13.58 1.96
CA VAL A 363 5.71 -13.72 0.54
C VAL A 363 4.48 -13.32 -0.29
N ASP A 364 4.59 -12.19 -0.98
CA ASP A 364 3.45 -11.58 -1.68
C ASP A 364 3.19 -12.25 -3.04
N LEU A 365 4.27 -12.41 -3.80
CA LEU A 365 4.25 -12.84 -5.19
C LEU A 365 5.34 -13.89 -5.43
N PHE A 366 5.16 -14.74 -6.42
CA PHE A 366 6.21 -15.63 -6.89
C PHE A 366 6.37 -15.60 -8.40
N SER A 367 7.52 -16.06 -8.89
CA SER A 367 7.68 -16.42 -10.29
C SER A 367 8.70 -17.56 -10.43
N TRP A 368 9.14 -17.82 -11.65
CA TRP A 368 10.05 -18.90 -11.99
C TRP A 368 11.37 -18.73 -11.22
N GLY A 369 11.69 -19.74 -10.40
CA GLY A 369 12.92 -19.83 -9.62
C GLY A 369 13.94 -20.81 -10.19
N TYR A 370 13.63 -21.45 -11.31
CA TYR A 370 14.49 -22.38 -12.02
C TYR A 370 14.23 -22.27 -13.53
N SER A 371 15.19 -22.74 -14.32
CA SER A 371 15.07 -22.84 -15.79
C SER A 371 14.77 -21.48 -16.46
N VAL A 372 15.25 -20.38 -15.88
CA VAL A 372 15.04 -19.03 -16.43
C VAL A 372 16.07 -18.80 -17.55
N THR A 373 15.56 -18.43 -18.73
CA THR A 373 16.37 -18.10 -19.90
C THR A 373 16.62 -16.59 -19.93
N THR A 374 17.88 -16.18 -19.94
CA THR A 374 18.29 -14.76 -19.87
C THR A 374 19.75 -14.60 -20.36
N THR A 375 20.25 -13.37 -20.42
CA THR A 375 21.66 -13.05 -20.62
C THR A 375 22.51 -13.56 -19.45
N THR A 376 23.81 -13.73 -19.63
CA THR A 376 24.76 -14.07 -18.57
C THR A 376 26.15 -13.53 -18.92
N TRP A 377 27.11 -13.67 -18.01
CA TRP A 377 28.48 -13.22 -18.23
C TRP A 377 29.49 -14.29 -17.86
N SER A 378 30.55 -14.39 -18.65
CA SER A 378 31.77 -15.08 -18.26
C SER A 378 32.97 -14.43 -18.95
N ALA A 379 34.19 -14.67 -18.45
CA ALA A 379 35.40 -14.15 -19.10
C ALA A 379 35.53 -14.59 -20.58
N ASN A 380 34.97 -15.75 -20.96
CA ASN A 380 35.00 -16.27 -22.33
C ASN A 380 33.85 -15.72 -23.21
N LEU A 381 32.74 -15.32 -22.59
CA LEU A 381 31.56 -14.77 -23.26
C LEU A 381 31.14 -13.46 -22.56
N PRO A 382 31.97 -12.40 -22.66
CA PRO A 382 31.74 -11.18 -21.90
C PRO A 382 30.59 -10.34 -22.46
N THR A 383 30.29 -10.45 -23.76
CA THR A 383 29.32 -9.58 -24.45
C THR A 383 28.17 -10.34 -25.09
N THR A 384 28.22 -11.67 -25.14
CA THR A 384 27.30 -12.53 -25.90
C THR A 384 26.90 -13.79 -25.11
N GLY A 385 26.93 -13.72 -23.79
CA GLY A 385 26.61 -14.83 -22.91
C GLY A 385 25.10 -14.98 -22.72
N TYR A 386 24.58 -16.19 -22.89
CA TYR A 386 23.18 -16.53 -22.55
C TYR A 386 23.13 -17.76 -21.65
N THR A 387 22.09 -17.91 -20.84
CA THR A 387 21.84 -19.11 -20.04
C THR A 387 20.38 -19.53 -20.13
N HIS A 388 20.09 -20.80 -19.86
CA HIS A 388 18.74 -21.35 -19.74
C HIS A 388 18.41 -21.83 -18.33
N THR A 389 19.30 -21.56 -17.38
CA THR A 389 19.30 -22.21 -16.07
C THR A 389 19.56 -21.24 -14.92
N PHE A 390 19.38 -19.94 -15.14
CA PHE A 390 19.39 -18.99 -14.01
C PHE A 390 18.31 -19.42 -13.01
N SER A 391 18.65 -19.39 -11.71
CA SER A 391 17.82 -19.99 -10.66
C SER A 391 18.00 -19.28 -9.32
N GLY A 392 17.10 -19.55 -8.38
CA GLY A 392 17.02 -18.85 -7.10
C GLY A 392 15.82 -17.91 -7.06
N THR A 393 15.48 -17.41 -5.87
CA THR A 393 14.59 -16.24 -5.75
C THR A 393 15.16 -15.04 -6.49
N SER A 394 16.49 -15.00 -6.66
CA SER A 394 17.27 -14.15 -7.56
C SER A 394 16.77 -14.11 -9.01
N SER A 395 16.13 -15.18 -9.50
CA SER A 395 15.55 -15.24 -10.85
C SER A 395 14.08 -14.80 -10.89
N ALA A 396 13.30 -15.09 -9.85
CA ALA A 396 11.92 -14.63 -9.73
C ALA A 396 11.82 -13.13 -9.42
N ASN A 397 12.79 -12.58 -8.69
CA ASN A 397 12.86 -11.19 -8.27
C ASN A 397 12.91 -10.18 -9.44
N PRO A 398 13.83 -10.29 -10.42
CA PRO A 398 13.82 -9.43 -11.60
C PRO A 398 12.60 -9.63 -12.50
N ILE A 399 12.00 -10.84 -12.53
CA ILE A 399 10.73 -11.06 -13.25
C ILE A 399 9.64 -10.17 -12.65
N ILE A 400 9.49 -10.20 -11.33
CA ILE A 400 8.49 -9.39 -10.63
C ILE A 400 8.81 -7.89 -10.73
N ALA A 401 10.08 -7.50 -10.72
CA ALA A 401 10.48 -6.11 -10.99
C ALA A 401 10.01 -5.62 -12.37
N GLY A 402 10.20 -6.45 -13.40
CA GLY A 402 9.70 -6.18 -14.75
C GLY A 402 8.18 -6.08 -14.81
N VAL A 403 7.45 -6.96 -14.11
CA VAL A 403 5.98 -6.89 -13.98
C VAL A 403 5.52 -5.57 -13.36
N MET A 404 6.14 -5.16 -12.24
CA MET A 404 5.78 -3.91 -11.56
C MET A 404 6.07 -2.71 -12.47
N ALA A 405 7.20 -2.71 -13.17
CA ALA A 405 7.55 -1.67 -14.12
C ALA A 405 6.58 -1.61 -15.31
N SER A 406 6.17 -2.76 -15.86
CA SER A 406 5.21 -2.85 -16.96
C SER A 406 3.85 -2.24 -16.57
N LEU A 407 3.30 -2.66 -15.43
CA LEU A 407 2.02 -2.13 -14.95
C LEU A 407 2.09 -0.62 -14.64
N GLN A 408 3.22 -0.16 -14.09
CA GLN A 408 3.45 1.26 -13.84
C GLN A 408 3.56 2.08 -15.15
N GLY A 409 4.15 1.51 -16.20
CA GLY A 409 4.21 2.10 -17.53
C GLY A 409 2.82 2.23 -18.17
N VAL A 410 2.00 1.18 -18.08
CA VAL A 410 0.60 1.22 -18.57
C VAL A 410 -0.21 2.29 -17.84
N ALA A 411 -0.11 2.38 -16.52
CA ALA A 411 -0.81 3.41 -15.75
C ALA A 411 -0.47 4.83 -16.24
N ARG A 412 0.82 5.11 -16.50
CA ARG A 412 1.28 6.39 -17.03
C ARG A 412 0.73 6.65 -18.42
N ALA A 413 0.81 5.66 -19.31
CA ALA A 413 0.33 5.77 -20.70
C ALA A 413 -1.20 6.00 -20.78
N HIS A 414 -1.96 5.52 -19.79
CA HIS A 414 -3.41 5.72 -19.68
C HIS A 414 -3.80 6.94 -18.83
N GLY A 415 -2.84 7.81 -18.45
CA GLY A 415 -3.12 9.05 -17.73
C GLY A 415 -3.51 8.88 -16.26
N LEU A 416 -3.28 7.70 -15.68
CA LEU A 416 -3.54 7.41 -14.27
C LEU A 416 -2.43 7.92 -13.35
N GLY A 417 -1.27 8.29 -13.93
CA GLY A 417 -0.09 8.70 -13.16
C GLY A 417 0.62 7.52 -12.52
N ASN A 418 1.24 7.76 -11.36
CA ASN A 418 1.95 6.74 -10.60
C ASN A 418 0.97 5.95 -9.71
N ILE A 419 1.10 4.62 -9.70
CA ILE A 419 0.34 3.79 -8.77
C ILE A 419 1.14 3.72 -7.48
N ALA A 420 0.51 4.02 -6.35
CA ALA A 420 1.17 3.89 -5.05
C ALA A 420 1.62 2.43 -4.78
N PRO A 421 2.77 2.20 -4.10
CA PRO A 421 3.34 0.85 -3.94
C PRO A 421 2.38 -0.21 -3.39
N LYS A 422 1.65 0.11 -2.32
CA LYS A 422 0.68 -0.83 -1.72
C LYS A 422 -0.50 -1.13 -2.64
N ALA A 423 -0.94 -0.14 -3.42
CA ALA A 423 -2.03 -0.32 -4.38
C ALA A 423 -1.59 -1.20 -5.55
N LEU A 424 -0.38 -0.96 -6.10
CA LEU A 424 0.19 -1.79 -7.16
C LEU A 424 0.34 -3.25 -6.70
N ARG A 425 0.93 -3.48 -5.52
CA ARG A 425 1.01 -4.82 -4.91
C ARG A 425 -0.39 -5.44 -4.74
N GLY A 426 -1.36 -4.67 -4.28
CA GLY A 426 -2.74 -5.12 -4.11
C GLY A 426 -3.39 -5.59 -5.41
N ILE A 427 -3.16 -4.87 -6.51
CA ILE A 427 -3.63 -5.28 -7.85
C ILE A 427 -2.99 -6.61 -8.23
N LEU A 428 -1.65 -6.72 -8.16
CA LEU A 428 -0.92 -7.94 -8.54
C LEU A 428 -1.35 -9.16 -7.70
N VAL A 429 -1.53 -9.00 -6.39
CA VAL A 429 -1.99 -10.08 -5.50
C VAL A 429 -3.43 -10.49 -5.80
N ALA A 430 -4.30 -9.52 -6.10
CA ALA A 430 -5.71 -9.80 -6.39
C ALA A 430 -5.91 -10.53 -7.73
N THR A 431 -5.07 -10.25 -8.73
CA THR A 431 -5.21 -10.79 -10.09
C THR A 431 -4.28 -11.96 -10.39
N GLY A 432 -3.27 -12.20 -9.56
CA GLY A 432 -2.36 -13.32 -9.72
C GLY A 432 -3.02 -14.67 -9.46
N TYR A 433 -2.39 -15.72 -10.01
CA TYR A 433 -2.84 -17.11 -9.88
C TYR A 433 -1.94 -17.91 -8.92
N PRO A 434 -2.50 -18.89 -8.16
CA PRO A 434 -1.74 -19.65 -7.17
C PRO A 434 -0.72 -20.61 -7.83
N PRO A 435 0.18 -21.22 -7.04
CA PRO A 435 0.91 -22.40 -7.48
C PRO A 435 -0.07 -23.53 -7.87
N ILE A 436 0.42 -24.59 -8.53
CA ILE A 436 -0.46 -25.63 -9.11
C ILE A 436 -1.30 -26.39 -8.07
N ASN A 437 -0.85 -26.43 -6.81
CA ASN A 437 -1.59 -27.01 -5.69
C ASN A 437 -2.71 -26.09 -5.14
N GLY A 438 -2.88 -24.88 -5.69
CA GLY A 438 -3.85 -23.89 -5.23
C GLY A 438 -3.47 -23.15 -3.95
N ASN A 439 -2.32 -23.45 -3.35
CA ASN A 439 -1.92 -22.91 -2.05
C ASN A 439 -1.31 -21.50 -2.17
N ARG A 440 -2.14 -20.47 -1.94
CA ARG A 440 -1.70 -19.06 -1.94
C ARG A 440 -0.92 -18.66 -0.69
N SER A 441 -1.03 -19.39 0.41
CA SER A 441 -0.43 -18.98 1.69
C SER A 441 1.04 -19.37 1.84
N GLU A 442 1.57 -20.18 0.92
CA GLU A 442 2.96 -20.62 0.97
C GLU A 442 3.90 -19.56 0.38
N ILE A 443 3.67 -19.14 -0.87
CA ILE A 443 4.52 -18.18 -1.61
C ILE A 443 3.75 -17.11 -2.37
N GLY A 444 2.49 -16.86 -1.97
CA GLY A 444 1.65 -15.87 -2.64
C GLY A 444 1.10 -16.34 -3.98
N VAL A 445 1.06 -15.42 -4.95
CA VAL A 445 0.52 -15.66 -6.30
C VAL A 445 1.53 -15.29 -7.39
N GLN A 446 1.47 -15.95 -8.54
CA GLN A 446 2.19 -15.50 -9.72
C GLN A 446 1.42 -14.39 -10.41
N PRO A 447 2.03 -13.22 -10.64
CA PRO A 447 1.36 -12.13 -11.34
C PRO A 447 0.91 -12.55 -12.74
N ASP A 448 -0.20 -11.97 -13.20
CA ASP A 448 -0.62 -12.02 -14.60
C ASP A 448 -0.87 -10.57 -15.05
N LEU A 449 -0.01 -10.06 -15.93
CA LEU A 449 -0.07 -8.67 -16.40
C LEU A 449 -1.36 -8.37 -17.16
N HIS A 450 -1.92 -9.31 -17.91
CA HIS A 450 -3.20 -9.08 -18.60
C HIS A 450 -4.32 -8.84 -17.58
N ALA A 451 -4.43 -9.73 -16.59
CA ALA A 451 -5.45 -9.59 -15.55
C ALA A 451 -5.21 -8.34 -14.68
N ALA A 452 -3.96 -8.02 -14.36
CA ALA A 452 -3.59 -6.84 -13.60
C ALA A 452 -3.91 -5.52 -14.33
N ILE A 453 -3.56 -5.44 -15.62
CA ILE A 453 -3.89 -4.29 -16.47
C ILE A 453 -5.40 -4.12 -16.58
N GLN A 454 -6.13 -5.20 -16.86
CA GLN A 454 -7.60 -5.16 -16.96
C GLN A 454 -8.22 -4.65 -15.66
N LYS A 455 -7.82 -5.22 -14.52
CA LYS A 455 -8.30 -4.76 -13.20
C LYS A 455 -7.99 -3.29 -12.96
N MET A 456 -6.75 -2.86 -13.19
CA MET A 456 -6.35 -1.47 -13.00
C MET A 456 -7.20 -0.54 -13.85
N LEU A 457 -7.34 -0.83 -15.14
CA LEU A 457 -8.15 0.00 -16.04
C LEU A 457 -9.63 -0.02 -15.67
N ASP A 458 -10.18 -1.14 -15.17
CA ASP A 458 -11.57 -1.23 -14.71
C ASP A 458 -11.83 -0.51 -13.39
N ASP A 459 -10.87 -0.56 -12.46
CA ASP A 459 -10.91 0.17 -11.19
C ASP A 459 -10.88 1.69 -11.44
N HIS A 460 -10.15 2.12 -12.48
CA HIS A 460 -10.06 3.51 -12.91
C HIS A 460 -10.98 3.86 -14.08
N ALA A 461 -11.82 2.91 -14.51
CA ALA A 461 -12.76 3.15 -15.60
C ALA A 461 -13.76 4.21 -15.15
N ASP A 462 -14.04 5.11 -16.08
CA ASP A 462 -14.92 6.22 -15.85
C ASP A 462 -16.36 5.72 -15.64
N LYS A 463 -16.82 5.74 -14.39
CA LYS A 463 -18.13 5.22 -13.96
C LYS A 463 -18.97 6.37 -13.39
N PRO A 464 -20.30 6.37 -13.62
CA PRO A 464 -21.16 7.38 -13.02
C PRO A 464 -21.12 7.31 -11.49
N PRO A 465 -21.37 8.43 -10.78
CA PRO A 465 -21.57 8.42 -9.35
C PRO A 465 -22.62 7.40 -8.93
N THR A 466 -22.48 6.85 -7.73
CA THR A 466 -23.48 5.99 -7.09
C THR A 466 -23.93 6.63 -5.78
N GLY A 467 -25.18 6.41 -5.39
CA GLY A 467 -25.66 6.98 -4.13
C GLY A 467 -27.14 6.76 -3.87
N ARG A 468 -27.60 7.38 -2.78
CA ARG A 468 -29.02 7.43 -2.39
C ARG A 468 -29.35 8.79 -1.79
N LEU A 469 -30.61 9.18 -1.92
CA LEU A 469 -31.18 10.37 -1.31
C LEU A 469 -31.95 9.95 -0.06
N ALA A 470 -31.68 10.60 1.07
CA ALA A 470 -32.37 10.37 2.34
C ALA A 470 -33.26 11.57 2.70
N LEU A 471 -34.55 11.32 2.85
CA LEU A 471 -35.57 12.23 3.40
C LEU A 471 -36.54 11.43 4.29
N PRO A 472 -37.31 12.13 5.16
CA PRO A 472 -38.45 11.54 5.85
C PRO A 472 -39.51 11.03 4.86
N GLU A 473 -40.23 9.96 5.24
CA GLU A 473 -41.37 9.44 4.48
C GLU A 473 -42.55 10.44 4.48
N ASP A 474 -42.75 11.10 5.62
CA ASP A 474 -43.75 12.14 5.82
C ASP A 474 -43.21 13.34 6.60
N VAL A 475 -43.78 14.51 6.30
CA VAL A 475 -43.54 15.79 7.00
C VAL A 475 -44.87 16.54 7.13
N LYS A 476 -45.05 17.33 8.18
CA LYS A 476 -46.27 18.14 8.33
C LYS A 476 -46.22 19.36 7.41
N SER A 477 -47.39 19.81 7.00
CA SER A 477 -47.61 21.10 6.32
C SER A 477 -46.86 22.23 7.05
N GLY A 478 -45.93 22.90 6.37
CA GLY A 478 -45.12 24.00 6.92
C GLY A 478 -43.92 23.58 7.79
N GLU A 479 -43.66 22.28 7.98
CA GLU A 479 -42.57 21.79 8.83
C GLU A 479 -41.21 21.90 8.14
N ALA A 480 -40.18 22.22 8.94
CA ALA A 480 -38.79 22.24 8.49
C ALA A 480 -38.15 20.85 8.68
N PHE A 481 -37.39 20.40 7.68
CA PHE A 481 -36.68 19.12 7.71
C PHE A 481 -35.37 19.21 6.91
N SER A 482 -34.58 18.13 6.92
CA SER A 482 -33.32 18.06 6.17
C SER A 482 -33.33 16.85 5.25
N ALA A 483 -32.89 17.06 4.01
CA ALA A 483 -32.58 15.99 3.07
C ALA A 483 -31.06 15.89 2.89
N HIS A 484 -30.54 14.66 2.77
CA HIS A 484 -29.11 14.43 2.62
C HIS A 484 -28.82 13.40 1.52
N VAL A 485 -27.79 13.67 0.73
CA VAL A 485 -27.30 12.76 -0.30
C VAL A 485 -26.10 11.99 0.21
N TYR A 486 -26.21 10.67 0.22
CA TYR A 486 -25.08 9.77 0.39
C TYR A 486 -24.64 9.31 -0.98
N ALA A 487 -23.63 9.95 -1.56
CA ALA A 487 -23.10 9.61 -2.88
C ALA A 487 -21.57 9.57 -2.88
N GLU A 488 -21.03 8.75 -3.78
CA GLU A 488 -19.60 8.62 -4.02
C GLU A 488 -19.34 8.53 -5.53
N SER A 489 -18.18 9.02 -5.94
CA SER A 489 -17.64 8.72 -7.27
C SER A 489 -16.80 7.45 -7.15
N PRO A 490 -17.03 6.40 -7.96
CA PRO A 490 -16.18 5.20 -7.96
C PRO A 490 -14.69 5.49 -8.18
N THR A 491 -14.38 6.61 -8.83
CA THR A 491 -13.01 7.09 -9.08
C THR A 491 -12.58 8.24 -8.15
N ASN A 492 -13.29 8.45 -7.03
CA ASN A 492 -13.01 9.50 -6.03
C ASN A 492 -12.95 10.95 -6.57
N LYS A 493 -13.60 11.23 -7.69
CA LYS A 493 -13.72 12.59 -8.20
C LYS A 493 -14.60 13.46 -7.28
N PRO A 494 -14.32 14.77 -7.18
CA PRO A 494 -15.20 15.71 -6.48
C PRO A 494 -16.63 15.69 -7.05
N LEU A 495 -17.62 15.70 -6.17
CA LEU A 495 -19.03 15.69 -6.54
C LEU A 495 -19.64 17.10 -6.42
N THR A 496 -20.55 17.39 -7.33
CA THR A 496 -21.40 18.59 -7.35
C THR A 496 -22.87 18.18 -7.26
N TYR A 497 -23.70 19.03 -6.68
CA TYR A 497 -25.12 18.74 -6.43
C TYR A 497 -26.00 19.82 -7.05
N GLN A 498 -27.12 19.41 -7.62
CA GLN A 498 -28.15 20.32 -8.13
C GLN A 498 -29.53 19.81 -7.70
N TRP A 499 -30.09 20.44 -6.68
CA TRP A 499 -31.39 20.08 -6.13
C TRP A 499 -32.54 20.68 -6.95
N ALA A 500 -33.64 19.92 -7.05
CA ALA A 500 -34.94 20.36 -7.54
C ALA A 500 -36.03 19.87 -6.59
N ALA A 501 -36.55 20.80 -5.78
CA ALA A 501 -37.56 20.57 -4.75
C ALA A 501 -38.77 21.52 -4.98
N PRO A 502 -39.55 21.32 -6.05
CA PRO A 502 -40.62 22.25 -6.44
C PRO A 502 -41.65 22.41 -5.32
N GLY A 503 -42.00 23.66 -4.99
CA GLY A 503 -42.93 23.97 -3.91
C GLY A 503 -42.35 23.91 -2.48
N PHE A 504 -41.12 23.42 -2.30
CA PHE A 504 -40.41 23.52 -1.02
C PHE A 504 -39.58 24.80 -0.94
N THR A 505 -39.26 25.24 0.26
CA THR A 505 -38.35 26.39 0.45
C THR A 505 -37.04 25.95 1.07
N PRO A 506 -35.88 26.11 0.41
CA PRO A 506 -35.69 26.60 -0.96
C PRO A 506 -36.02 25.53 -2.03
N GLU A 507 -36.36 25.95 -3.25
CA GLU A 507 -36.66 25.01 -4.36
C GLU A 507 -35.40 24.41 -5.00
N ALA A 508 -34.21 24.97 -4.72
CA ALA A 508 -32.93 24.56 -5.29
C ALA A 508 -31.78 24.72 -4.28
N GLY A 509 -30.66 24.05 -4.56
CA GLY A 509 -29.46 24.05 -3.72
C GLY A 509 -28.28 23.32 -4.37
N THR A 510 -27.09 23.45 -3.78
CA THR A 510 -25.82 22.91 -4.33
C THR A 510 -24.95 22.12 -3.35
N GLN A 511 -25.43 21.92 -2.13
CA GLN A 511 -24.71 21.19 -1.08
C GLN A 511 -25.20 19.73 -0.99
N ALA A 512 -24.43 18.84 -0.36
CA ALA A 512 -24.85 17.45 -0.13
C ALA A 512 -26.05 17.33 0.82
N THR A 513 -26.22 18.31 1.71
CA THR A 513 -27.39 18.47 2.58
C THR A 513 -28.19 19.69 2.17
N LEU A 514 -29.52 19.55 2.08
CA LEU A 514 -30.43 20.67 1.89
C LEU A 514 -31.45 20.73 3.04
N HIS A 515 -31.52 21.87 3.72
CA HIS A 515 -32.55 22.16 4.72
C HIS A 515 -33.76 22.77 4.02
N LEU A 516 -34.94 22.19 4.22
CA LEU A 516 -36.16 22.47 3.47
C LEU A 516 -37.33 22.78 4.41
N ILE A 517 -38.27 23.58 3.95
CA ILE A 517 -39.58 23.80 4.58
C ILE A 517 -40.66 23.28 3.63
N ALA A 518 -41.53 22.40 4.12
CA ALA A 518 -42.65 21.85 3.35
C ALA A 518 -43.71 22.93 3.04
N PRO A 519 -44.34 22.91 1.85
CA PRO A 519 -45.44 23.84 1.56
C PRO A 519 -46.65 23.57 2.46
N SER A 520 -47.49 24.59 2.60
CA SER A 520 -48.76 24.43 3.31
C SER A 520 -49.79 23.73 2.43
N VAL A 521 -50.40 22.65 2.93
CA VAL A 521 -51.39 21.84 2.20
C VAL A 521 -52.64 21.59 3.04
N ASN A 522 -53.80 21.56 2.38
CA ASN A 522 -55.11 21.36 3.02
C ASN A 522 -55.62 19.90 2.91
N ALA A 523 -54.90 19.05 2.17
CA ALA A 523 -55.09 17.60 2.09
C ALA A 523 -53.72 16.93 1.96
N ASP A 524 -53.59 15.69 2.42
CA ASP A 524 -52.36 14.91 2.28
C ASP A 524 -51.90 14.94 0.82
N THR A 525 -50.68 15.42 0.60
CA THR A 525 -50.15 15.67 -0.74
C THR A 525 -48.89 14.86 -0.96
N HIS A 526 -48.88 14.02 -1.99
CA HIS A 526 -47.70 13.28 -2.41
C HIS A 526 -46.92 14.10 -3.43
N THR A 527 -45.63 14.29 -3.19
CA THR A 527 -44.72 14.96 -4.11
C THR A 527 -43.36 14.27 -4.10
N SER A 528 -42.42 14.76 -4.89
CA SER A 528 -41.07 14.21 -4.95
C SER A 528 -40.03 15.33 -4.86
N ILE A 529 -38.88 14.98 -4.29
CA ILE A 529 -37.69 15.82 -4.29
C ILE A 529 -36.62 15.06 -5.06
N SER A 530 -35.91 15.78 -5.91
CA SER A 530 -34.81 15.20 -6.67
C SER A 530 -33.53 16.01 -6.54
N VAL A 531 -32.41 15.34 -6.77
CA VAL A 531 -31.07 15.93 -6.79
C VAL A 531 -30.25 15.23 -7.86
N THR A 532 -29.62 16.04 -8.71
CA THR A 532 -28.63 15.54 -9.66
C THR A 532 -27.24 15.69 -9.06
N VAL A 533 -26.54 14.57 -8.96
CA VAL A 533 -25.15 14.47 -8.49
C VAL A 533 -24.26 14.31 -9.71
N SER A 534 -23.24 15.15 -9.88
CA SER A 534 -22.31 15.07 -11.00
C SER A 534 -20.86 15.07 -10.54
N ASP A 535 -20.03 14.22 -11.16
CA ASP A 535 -18.56 14.21 -11.03
C ASP A 535 -17.86 15.12 -12.07
N GLY A 536 -18.64 15.97 -12.77
CA GLY A 536 -18.17 16.84 -13.85
C GLY A 536 -18.22 16.21 -15.25
N ARG A 537 -18.46 14.89 -15.37
CA ARG A 537 -18.60 14.21 -16.67
C ARG A 537 -19.87 13.36 -16.76
N HIS A 538 -20.18 12.62 -15.71
CA HIS A 538 -21.38 11.82 -15.54
C HIS A 538 -22.35 12.51 -14.61
N SER A 539 -23.59 12.03 -14.60
CA SER A 539 -24.62 12.53 -13.70
C SER A 539 -25.51 11.38 -13.23
N LEU A 540 -25.87 11.42 -11.95
CA LEU A 540 -26.82 10.53 -11.28
C LEU A 540 -27.96 11.40 -10.75
N THR A 541 -29.19 11.16 -11.20
CA THR A 541 -30.38 11.80 -10.61
C THR A 541 -31.01 10.86 -9.61
N LEU A 542 -31.06 11.31 -8.36
CA LEU A 542 -31.76 10.64 -7.26
C LEU A 542 -33.08 11.35 -7.03
N ALA A 543 -34.18 10.61 -6.93
CA ALA A 543 -35.50 11.16 -6.67
C ALA A 543 -36.23 10.26 -5.68
N GLU A 544 -36.85 10.87 -4.70
CA GLU A 544 -37.57 10.18 -3.64
C GLU A 544 -38.90 10.87 -3.38
N ASN A 545 -39.91 10.07 -3.03
CA ASN A 545 -41.25 10.56 -2.76
C ASN A 545 -41.37 10.96 -1.29
N ILE A 546 -42.16 12.01 -1.04
CA ILE A 546 -42.48 12.50 0.30
C ILE A 546 -43.97 12.81 0.39
N THR A 547 -44.57 12.47 1.52
CA THR A 547 -45.96 12.80 1.82
C THR A 547 -46.02 14.00 2.76
N ILE A 548 -46.59 15.10 2.28
CA ILE A 548 -46.88 16.25 3.13
C ILE A 548 -48.23 16.02 3.78
N LYS A 549 -48.23 15.80 5.10
CA LYS A 549 -49.43 15.61 5.89
C LYS A 549 -50.14 16.94 6.08
N ALA A 550 -51.39 17.02 5.64
CA ALA A 550 -52.21 18.16 5.96
C ALA A 550 -52.39 18.24 7.47
N ALA A 551 -52.60 19.46 7.97
CA ALA A 551 -53.13 19.59 9.31
C ALA A 551 -54.44 18.76 9.40
N PRO A 552 -54.72 18.09 10.54
CA PRO A 552 -55.97 17.37 10.73
C PRO A 552 -57.14 18.22 10.25
N GLY A 553 -57.95 17.67 9.33
CA GLY A 553 -58.97 18.41 8.62
C GLY A 553 -59.83 19.24 9.58
N ASN A 554 -60.06 20.50 9.20
CA ASN A 554 -60.78 21.52 9.96
C ASN A 554 -62.28 21.21 10.25
N GLY A 555 -62.75 19.97 10.28
CA GLY A 555 -64.19 19.70 10.22
C GLY A 555 -64.73 18.38 10.77
N ASP A 556 -64.10 17.71 11.74
CA ASP A 556 -64.69 16.47 12.30
C ASP A 556 -65.21 16.60 13.75
N CYS A 557 -65.67 17.80 14.12
CA CYS A 557 -66.34 18.01 15.41
C CYS A 557 -67.83 17.62 15.30
N ASN A 558 -68.13 16.37 14.92
CA ASN A 558 -69.48 15.81 14.86
C ASN A 558 -70.52 16.70 14.13
N GLY A 559 -70.18 17.18 12.93
CA GLY A 559 -71.09 17.99 12.10
C GLY A 559 -71.09 19.49 12.38
N ILE A 560 -70.19 19.99 13.24
CA ILE A 560 -69.97 21.44 13.42
C ILE A 560 -69.21 22.00 12.21
N PRO A 561 -69.71 23.06 11.55
CA PRO A 561 -69.04 23.65 10.39
C PRO A 561 -67.62 24.18 10.71
N PRO A 562 -66.66 24.09 9.78
CA PRO A 562 -65.36 24.72 9.93
C PRO A 562 -65.48 26.23 10.12
N TRP A 563 -64.53 26.83 10.87
CA TRP A 563 -64.36 28.28 10.86
C TRP A 563 -63.95 28.77 9.46
N ASP A 564 -64.63 29.80 8.97
CA ASP A 564 -64.47 30.40 7.64
C ASP A 564 -64.06 31.87 7.80
N ALA A 565 -62.85 32.19 7.33
CA ALA A 565 -62.29 33.54 7.38
C ALA A 565 -63.14 34.59 6.64
N SER A 566 -63.93 34.17 5.64
CA SER A 566 -64.77 35.05 4.82
C SER A 566 -66.18 35.26 5.40
N LYS A 567 -66.58 34.44 6.38
CA LYS A 567 -67.91 34.52 6.98
C LYS A 567 -67.98 35.63 8.03
N THR A 568 -69.11 36.33 8.04
CA THR A 568 -69.46 37.26 9.12
C THR A 568 -70.16 36.52 10.25
N TYR A 569 -69.51 36.46 11.41
CA TYR A 569 -70.00 35.79 12.61
C TYR A 569 -70.70 36.78 13.53
N GLN A 570 -72.02 36.84 13.42
CA GLN A 570 -72.87 37.80 14.15
C GLN A 570 -73.94 37.12 15.01
N VAL A 571 -74.04 35.79 14.96
CA VAL A 571 -75.01 35.01 15.74
C VAL A 571 -74.32 34.52 17.01
N TYR A 572 -74.87 34.91 18.16
CA TYR A 572 -74.34 34.49 19.46
C TYR A 572 -74.32 32.97 19.60
N ALA A 573 -73.20 32.44 20.09
CA ALA A 573 -72.96 31.03 20.31
C ALA A 573 -73.00 30.13 19.05
N GLU A 574 -72.89 30.70 17.86
CA GLU A 574 -72.70 29.93 16.63
C GLU A 574 -71.41 29.08 16.73
N PRO A 575 -71.50 27.74 16.57
CA PRO A 575 -70.37 26.86 16.75
C PRO A 575 -69.53 26.76 15.47
N VAL A 576 -68.21 26.73 15.63
CA VAL A 576 -67.25 26.48 14.56
C VAL A 576 -66.17 25.50 15.02
N ALA A 577 -65.74 24.63 14.11
CA ALA A 577 -64.62 23.73 14.32
C ALA A 577 -63.32 24.44 13.88
N TYR A 578 -62.30 24.43 14.75
CA TYR A 578 -60.99 24.98 14.43
C TYR A 578 -59.91 24.28 15.26
N PHE A 579 -58.85 23.76 14.63
CA PHE A 579 -57.76 23.02 15.31
C PHE A 579 -58.21 21.98 16.36
N GLY A 580 -59.19 21.14 16.01
CA GLY A 580 -59.67 20.06 16.89
C GLY A 580 -60.45 20.52 18.13
N LYS A 581 -60.89 21.78 18.15
CA LYS A 581 -61.74 22.35 19.19
C LYS A 581 -63.01 22.97 18.60
N GLU A 582 -64.09 22.87 19.35
CA GLU A 582 -65.32 23.63 19.12
C GLU A 582 -65.16 25.00 19.78
N TYR A 583 -65.32 26.05 18.99
CA TYR A 583 -65.41 27.43 19.45
C TYR A 583 -66.82 27.94 19.22
N LYS A 584 -67.29 28.81 20.12
CA LYS A 584 -68.59 29.47 20.00
C LYS A 584 -68.39 30.97 19.84
N GLN A 585 -69.09 31.56 18.88
CA GLN A 585 -69.11 32.99 18.67
C GLN A 585 -69.56 33.72 19.95
N ASN A 586 -68.90 34.83 20.29
CA ASN A 586 -69.24 35.69 21.43
C ASN A 586 -69.59 37.12 21.01
N PHE A 587 -68.74 37.74 20.17
CA PHE A 587 -68.98 39.08 19.61
C PHE A 587 -68.82 39.08 18.10
N TYR A 588 -69.46 40.05 17.45
CA TYR A 588 -69.36 40.28 16.01
C TYR A 588 -67.91 40.23 15.55
N ASN A 589 -67.61 39.37 14.57
CA ASN A 589 -66.29 39.32 13.97
C ASN A 589 -66.31 38.79 12.54
N VAL A 590 -65.25 39.14 11.81
CA VAL A 590 -64.92 38.66 10.46
C VAL A 590 -63.43 38.40 10.46
N ASN A 591 -63.00 37.27 9.89
CA ASN A 591 -61.58 36.91 9.78
C ASN A 591 -60.79 37.02 11.11
N LYS A 592 -61.40 36.61 12.22
CA LYS A 592 -60.72 36.45 13.52
C LYS A 592 -60.59 34.96 13.85
N PRO A 593 -59.41 34.34 13.69
CA PRO A 593 -59.19 32.93 14.01
C PRO A 593 -59.51 32.63 15.49
N PRO A 594 -60.32 31.60 15.81
CA PRO A 594 -60.79 31.33 17.18
C PRO A 594 -59.72 30.91 18.18
N ASP A 595 -58.64 30.27 17.73
CA ASP A 595 -57.54 29.81 18.59
C ASP A 595 -56.79 30.94 19.30
N ILE A 596 -56.59 32.06 18.62
CA ILE A 596 -55.88 33.24 19.13
C ILE A 596 -56.83 34.37 19.58
N ASN A 597 -58.11 34.35 19.18
CA ASN A 597 -59.11 35.37 19.53
C ASN A 597 -60.23 34.81 20.44
N SER A 598 -59.90 33.86 21.32
CA SER A 598 -60.83 33.31 22.32
C SER A 598 -60.43 33.60 23.76
N GLY A 599 -61.40 33.65 24.67
CA GLY A 599 -61.12 33.85 26.09
C GLY A 599 -62.36 33.99 26.97
N PRO A 600 -62.19 34.07 28.31
CA PRO A 600 -63.29 34.10 29.26
C PRO A 600 -64.06 35.43 29.28
N PHE A 601 -63.43 36.54 28.86
CA PHE A 601 -64.05 37.87 28.83
C PHE A 601 -63.55 38.68 27.63
N GLY A 602 -64.43 39.45 26.98
CA GLY A 602 -64.07 40.48 25.99
C GLY A 602 -63.51 40.00 24.64
N GLN A 603 -63.42 38.68 24.40
CA GLN A 603 -62.88 38.13 23.15
C GLN A 603 -63.98 37.73 22.16
N PRO A 604 -63.74 37.84 20.84
CA PRO A 604 -64.71 37.50 19.79
C PRO A 604 -65.25 36.07 19.86
N TRP A 605 -64.48 35.14 20.42
CA TRP A 605 -64.84 33.74 20.61
C TRP A 605 -64.80 33.35 22.09
N LEU A 606 -65.66 32.41 22.50
CA LEU A 606 -65.51 31.70 23.77
C LEU A 606 -64.33 30.72 23.69
N SER A 607 -63.68 30.45 24.82
CA SER A 607 -62.57 29.50 24.91
C SER A 607 -62.95 28.14 24.32
N GLY A 608 -62.16 27.67 23.36
CA GLY A 608 -62.44 26.43 22.65
C GLY A 608 -62.40 25.20 23.56
N VAL A 609 -63.39 24.33 23.40
CA VAL A 609 -63.43 23.02 24.06
C VAL A 609 -62.96 21.94 23.09
N PRO A 610 -62.24 20.90 23.52
CA PRO A 610 -61.90 19.77 22.66
C PRO A 610 -63.15 19.21 22.00
N CYS A 611 -63.07 18.90 20.71
CA CYS A 611 -64.17 18.26 20.02
C CYS A 611 -64.45 16.86 20.62
N PRO A 612 -65.72 16.47 20.76
CA PRO A 612 -66.10 15.17 21.30
C PRO A 612 -65.71 14.00 20.40
#